data_AF-A0AAN0SIG0-F1
#
_entry.id   AF-A0AAN0SIG0-F1
#
_cell.length_a   1.000
_cell.length_b   1.000
_cell.length_c   1.000
_cell.angle_alpha   90.00
_cell.angle_beta   90.00
_cell.angle_gamma   90.00
#
_symmetry.space_group_name_H-M   'P 1'
#
loop_
_entity.id
_entity.type
_entity.pdbx_description
1 polymer ?
#
loop_
_entity_poly.entity_id
_entity_poly.type
_entity_poly.pdbx_seq_one_letter_code
_entity_poly.pdbx_strand_id
1 'polypeptide(L)'
;MISNPVLGYKLDPGEPGIPHSAPASRSIIRVLSQEISNLIYFKKEALREGGTIIYSNIALDLRKRGSFLAAVAGRTQVFIYTPGTKSSERTHSLGSELQDKQQEIERKILELERQLKTETDPLERERLREDLERLKLALNILKASLRAPELLVGVLLDSLV
;
A
#
# COMPACT_ATOMS: atom_id res chain seq x y z
N MET A 1 -34.00 -4.17 -28.21
CA MET A 1 -33.12 -3.00 -28.38
C MET A 1 -32.24 -2.87 -27.15
N ILE A 2 -30.90 -2.81 -27.31
CA ILE A 2 -29.97 -2.68 -26.17
C ILE A 2 -29.96 -1.22 -25.72
N SER A 3 -30.21 -0.96 -24.43
CA SER A 3 -30.26 0.39 -23.86
C SER A 3 -29.16 0.57 -22.80
N ASN A 4 -28.30 1.58 -22.98
CA ASN A 4 -27.20 1.93 -22.08
C ASN A 4 -27.42 3.34 -21.48
N PRO A 5 -28.25 3.47 -20.43
CA PRO A 5 -28.53 4.78 -19.85
C PRO A 5 -27.31 5.34 -19.12
N VAL A 6 -27.22 6.67 -19.04
CA VAL A 6 -26.21 7.37 -18.23
C VAL A 6 -26.71 7.48 -16.79
N LEU A 7 -25.86 7.09 -15.84
CA LEU A 7 -26.12 7.19 -14.40
C LEU A 7 -25.37 8.39 -13.83
N GLY A 8 -26.06 9.18 -13.01
CA GLY A 8 -25.46 10.28 -12.24
C GLY A 8 -25.19 9.85 -10.80
N TYR A 9 -23.96 10.05 -10.35
CA TYR A 9 -23.47 9.78 -9.01
C TYR A 9 -23.30 11.09 -8.25
N LYS A 10 -23.83 11.10 -7.03
CA LYS A 10 -23.60 12.18 -6.08
C LYS A 10 -22.35 11.87 -5.28
N LEU A 11 -21.67 12.92 -4.83
CA LEU A 11 -20.60 12.79 -3.86
C LEU A 11 -21.20 12.69 -2.47
N ASP A 12 -20.59 11.88 -1.61
CA ASP A 12 -20.96 11.87 -0.20
C ASP A 12 -20.46 13.16 0.49
N PRO A 13 -21.14 13.65 1.53
CA PRO A 13 -20.71 14.84 2.25
C PRO A 13 -19.28 14.70 2.78
N GLY A 14 -18.40 15.62 2.38
CA GLY A 14 -16.98 15.59 2.76
C GLY A 14 -16.05 14.92 1.73
N GLU A 15 -16.58 14.29 0.68
CA GLU A 15 -15.77 13.79 -0.42
C GLU A 15 -15.28 14.95 -1.32
N PRO A 16 -13.96 15.04 -1.58
CA PRO A 16 -13.43 16.03 -2.52
C PRO A 16 -13.81 15.66 -3.97
N GLY A 17 -14.35 16.61 -4.74
CA GLY A 17 -14.58 16.43 -6.18
C GLY A 17 -15.80 17.17 -6.72
N ILE A 18 -16.21 16.81 -7.93
CA ILE A 18 -17.50 17.22 -8.52
C ILE A 18 -18.39 15.99 -8.75
N PRO A 19 -19.72 16.13 -8.71
CA PRO A 19 -20.64 15.06 -9.10
C PRO A 19 -20.29 14.52 -10.48
N HIS A 20 -20.52 13.24 -10.66
CA HIS A 20 -19.96 12.49 -11.76
C HIS A 20 -20.99 11.62 -12.42
N SER A 21 -20.83 11.35 -13.72
CA SER A 21 -21.75 10.46 -14.44
C SER A 21 -21.00 9.44 -15.26
N ALA A 22 -21.57 8.25 -15.43
CA ALA A 22 -21.04 7.24 -16.34
C ALA A 22 -22.16 6.45 -17.01
N PRO A 23 -21.96 5.96 -18.25
CA PRO A 23 -22.84 4.97 -18.85
C PRO A 23 -22.99 3.74 -17.95
N ALA A 24 -24.15 3.11 -17.94
CA ALA A 24 -24.43 1.90 -17.16
C ALA A 24 -23.39 0.80 -17.41
N SER A 25 -22.91 0.65 -18.64
CA SER A 25 -21.84 -0.31 -18.99
C SER A 25 -20.48 -0.06 -18.33
N ARG A 26 -20.19 1.16 -17.88
CA ARG A 26 -18.92 1.54 -17.20
C ARG A 26 -19.10 1.89 -15.73
N SER A 27 -20.31 1.79 -15.23
CA SER A 27 -20.70 2.16 -13.87
C SER A 27 -19.87 1.47 -12.79
N ILE A 28 -19.62 0.16 -12.93
CA ILE A 28 -18.89 -0.63 -11.92
C ILE A 28 -17.47 -0.10 -11.74
N ILE A 29 -16.71 0.05 -12.83
CA ILE A 29 -15.35 0.59 -12.79
C ILE A 29 -15.38 2.01 -12.22
N ARG A 30 -16.34 2.84 -12.65
CA ARG A 30 -16.46 4.22 -12.17
C ARG A 30 -16.64 4.30 -10.66
N VAL A 31 -17.64 3.60 -10.13
CA VAL A 31 -17.95 3.60 -8.70
C VAL A 31 -16.78 3.01 -7.92
N LEU A 32 -16.23 1.88 -8.37
CA LEU A 32 -15.08 1.26 -7.71
C LEU A 32 -13.85 2.18 -7.64
N SER A 33 -13.54 2.93 -8.69
CA SER A 33 -12.44 3.91 -8.67
C SER A 33 -12.66 5.00 -7.61
N GLN A 34 -13.90 5.44 -7.43
CA GLN A 34 -14.25 6.41 -6.39
C GLN A 34 -14.06 5.81 -4.99
N GLU A 35 -14.57 4.60 -4.75
CA GLU A 35 -14.42 3.91 -3.46
C GLU A 35 -12.95 3.64 -3.11
N ILE A 36 -12.12 3.27 -4.09
CA ILE A 36 -10.67 3.10 -3.88
C ILE A 36 -10.03 4.45 -3.51
N SER A 37 -10.46 5.54 -4.14
CA SER A 37 -9.95 6.88 -3.83
C SER A 37 -10.31 7.29 -2.40
N ASN A 38 -11.52 6.97 -1.95
CA ASN A 38 -11.97 7.17 -0.58
C ASN A 38 -11.16 6.33 0.42
N LEU A 39 -10.92 5.06 0.12
CA LEU A 39 -10.09 4.19 0.95
C LEU A 39 -8.67 4.75 1.12
N ILE A 40 -8.06 5.25 0.04
CA ILE A 40 -6.75 5.89 0.09
C ILE A 40 -6.80 7.16 0.94
N TYR A 41 -7.87 7.95 0.83
CA TYR A 41 -8.06 9.13 1.66
C TYR A 41 -8.15 8.78 3.14
N PHE A 42 -8.98 7.80 3.51
CA PHE A 42 -9.08 7.31 4.90
C PHE A 42 -7.74 6.78 5.41
N LYS A 43 -6.96 6.11 4.57
CA LYS A 43 -5.63 5.62 4.94
C LYS A 43 -4.68 6.78 5.25
N LYS A 44 -4.71 7.84 4.44
CA LYS A 44 -3.92 9.05 4.70
C LYS A 44 -4.34 9.72 6.00
N GLU A 45 -5.63 9.82 6.25
CA GLU A 45 -6.13 10.44 7.48
C GLU A 45 -5.77 9.62 8.73
N ALA A 46 -5.96 8.30 8.67
CA ALA A 46 -5.53 7.38 9.72
C ALA A 46 -4.04 7.57 10.06
N LEU A 47 -3.18 7.62 9.04
CA LEU A 47 -1.74 7.85 9.23
C LEU A 47 -1.44 9.23 9.84
N ARG A 48 -2.16 10.28 9.45
CA ARG A 48 -1.99 11.64 10.02
C ARG A 48 -2.35 11.68 11.50
N GLU A 49 -3.36 10.92 11.90
CA GLU A 49 -3.79 10.79 13.29
C GLU A 49 -2.96 9.75 14.08
N GLY A 50 -1.94 9.14 13.47
CA GLY A 50 -1.11 8.11 14.10
C GLY A 50 -1.81 6.76 14.27
N GLY A 51 -2.95 6.57 13.62
CA GLY A 51 -3.69 5.32 13.56
C GLY A 51 -3.34 4.46 12.35
N THR A 52 -3.84 3.23 12.34
CA THR A 52 -3.71 2.28 11.24
C THR A 52 -5.07 1.68 10.89
N ILE A 53 -5.31 1.40 9.61
CA ILE A 53 -6.51 0.69 9.17
C ILE A 53 -6.31 -0.80 9.47
N ILE A 54 -7.15 -1.36 10.35
CA ILE A 54 -7.13 -2.78 10.70
C ILE A 54 -8.11 -3.61 9.84
N TYR A 55 -9.07 -2.94 9.20
CA TYR A 55 -10.03 -3.56 8.30
C TYR A 55 -10.55 -2.53 7.30
N SER A 56 -10.75 -2.95 6.06
CA SER A 56 -11.45 -2.19 5.03
C SER A 56 -12.38 -3.07 4.22
N ASN A 57 -13.48 -2.50 3.76
CA ASN A 57 -14.44 -3.15 2.87
C ASN A 57 -15.03 -2.15 1.88
N ILE A 58 -15.17 -2.56 0.62
CA ILE A 58 -15.85 -1.80 -0.42
C ILE A 58 -17.04 -2.62 -0.90
N ALA A 59 -18.24 -2.06 -0.77
CA ALA A 59 -19.48 -2.68 -1.24
C ALA A 59 -20.09 -1.86 -2.38
N LEU A 60 -20.65 -2.53 -3.39
CA LEU A 60 -21.32 -1.91 -4.53
C LEU A 60 -22.81 -2.26 -4.54
N ASP A 61 -23.69 -1.27 -4.69
CA ASP A 61 -25.12 -1.48 -4.97
C ASP A 61 -25.31 -1.68 -6.47
N LEU A 62 -25.51 -2.94 -6.88
CA LEU A 62 -25.70 -3.32 -8.28
C LEU A 62 -27.19 -3.40 -8.62
N ARG A 63 -27.60 -2.71 -9.68
CA ARG A 63 -28.97 -2.73 -10.19
C ARG A 63 -28.99 -2.88 -11.70
N LYS A 64 -30.04 -3.53 -12.21
CA LYS A 64 -30.31 -3.55 -13.64
C LYS A 64 -30.72 -2.16 -14.12
N ARG A 65 -29.98 -1.59 -15.07
CA ARG A 65 -30.26 -0.29 -15.71
C ARG A 65 -30.21 -0.46 -17.22
N GLY A 66 -31.37 -0.34 -17.85
CA GLY A 66 -31.54 -0.72 -19.26
C GLY A 66 -31.20 -2.19 -19.46
N SER A 67 -30.22 -2.45 -20.32
CA SER A 67 -29.72 -3.79 -20.63
C SER A 67 -28.50 -4.21 -19.82
N PHE A 68 -28.02 -3.38 -18.90
CA PHE A 68 -26.75 -3.60 -18.18
C PHE A 68 -26.98 -3.81 -16.69
N LEU A 69 -26.15 -4.64 -16.06
CA LEU A 69 -25.96 -4.62 -14.61
C LEU A 69 -25.02 -3.46 -14.28
N ALA A 70 -25.48 -2.55 -13.43
CA ALA A 70 -24.77 -1.31 -13.18
C ALA A 70 -24.63 -1.02 -11.69
N ALA A 71 -23.47 -0.53 -11.27
CA ALA A 71 -23.29 0.01 -9.93
C ALA A 71 -23.98 1.37 -9.83
N VAL A 72 -24.97 1.51 -8.95
CA VAL A 72 -25.69 2.78 -8.74
C VAL A 72 -25.12 3.58 -7.57
N ALA A 73 -24.47 2.89 -6.63
CA ALA A 73 -23.79 3.47 -5.48
C ALA A 73 -22.67 2.53 -5.03
N GLY A 74 -21.74 3.09 -4.26
CA GLY A 74 -20.70 2.35 -3.55
C GLY A 74 -20.68 2.75 -2.08
N ARG A 75 -19.98 1.98 -1.28
CA ARG A 75 -19.68 2.33 0.10
C ARG A 75 -18.33 1.76 0.50
N THR A 76 -17.47 2.63 1.00
CA THR A 76 -16.21 2.27 1.66
C THR A 76 -16.40 2.29 3.18
N GLN A 77 -16.04 1.20 3.85
CA GLN A 77 -16.03 1.09 5.31
C GLN A 77 -14.62 0.77 5.77
N VAL A 78 -14.16 1.47 6.80
CA VAL A 78 -12.84 1.26 7.41
C VAL A 78 -12.96 1.22 8.92
N PHE A 79 -12.17 0.37 9.57
CA PHE A 79 -11.92 0.45 11.02
C PHE A 79 -10.50 0.92 11.24
N ILE A 80 -10.36 2.04 11.94
CA ILE A 80 -9.08 2.66 12.26
C ILE A 80 -8.78 2.41 13.73
N TYR A 81 -7.60 1.86 14.00
CA TYR A 81 -7.05 1.74 15.34
C TYR A 81 -6.08 2.90 15.57
N THR A 82 -6.41 3.78 16.51
CA THR A 82 -5.52 4.85 16.96
C THR A 82 -5.00 4.49 18.35
N PRO A 83 -3.71 4.19 18.52
CA PRO A 83 -3.16 3.95 19.85
C PRO A 83 -3.31 5.22 20.68
N GLY A 84 -4.02 5.11 21.82
CA GLY A 84 -4.28 6.24 22.71
C GLY A 84 -3.00 7.01 23.05
N THR A 85 -3.09 8.33 23.11
CA THR A 85 -1.99 9.27 23.31
C THR A 85 -1.14 8.98 24.55
N LYS A 86 -0.14 8.12 24.37
CA LYS A 86 1.16 8.15 25.05
C LYS A 86 2.24 7.63 24.10
N SER A 87 2.49 8.31 22.98
CA SER A 87 3.78 8.22 22.29
C SER A 87 3.80 9.04 21.00
N SER A 88 3.92 10.37 21.11
CA SER A 88 4.53 11.15 20.02
C SER A 88 6.02 10.79 19.84
N GLU A 89 6.59 9.98 20.75
CA GLU A 89 8.00 9.56 20.76
C GLU A 89 8.26 8.29 19.94
N ARG A 90 7.28 7.39 19.74
CA ARG A 90 7.52 6.08 19.08
C ARG A 90 7.63 6.16 17.55
N THR A 91 6.97 7.13 16.92
CA THR A 91 7.05 7.30 15.46
C THR A 91 8.38 7.92 15.05
N HIS A 92 8.97 8.77 15.91
CA HIS A 92 10.34 9.25 15.73
C HIS A 92 11.39 8.15 15.95
N SER A 93 11.17 7.22 16.88
CA SER A 93 12.11 6.13 17.16
C SER A 93 12.11 5.04 16.08
N LEU A 94 10.95 4.72 15.49
CA LEU A 94 10.90 3.71 14.41
C LEU A 94 11.60 4.19 13.13
N GLY A 95 11.48 5.49 12.82
CA GLY A 95 12.14 6.11 11.67
C GLY A 95 13.67 6.14 11.84
N SER A 96 14.16 6.43 13.05
CA SER A 96 15.59 6.39 13.35
C SER A 96 16.14 4.97 13.32
N GLU A 97 15.44 3.99 13.93
CA GLU A 97 15.88 2.58 13.93
C GLU A 97 15.96 1.98 12.53
N LEU A 98 15.00 2.30 11.64
CA LEU A 98 15.04 1.84 10.25
C LEU A 98 16.14 2.52 9.43
N GLN A 99 16.44 3.79 9.70
CA GLN A 99 17.60 4.47 9.10
C GLN A 99 18.93 3.88 9.58
N ASP A 100 19.05 3.55 10.87
CA ASP A 100 20.24 2.93 11.45
C ASP A 100 20.51 1.56 10.83
N LYS A 101 19.46 0.72 10.69
CA LYS A 101 19.55 -0.58 10.00
C LYS A 101 19.90 -0.44 8.51
N GLN A 102 19.39 0.59 7.84
CA GLN A 102 19.77 0.85 6.45
C GLN A 102 21.27 1.15 6.34
N GLN A 103 21.80 2.00 7.21
CA GLN A 103 23.21 2.35 7.21
C GLN A 103 24.11 1.15 7.56
N GLU A 104 23.67 0.29 8.46
CA GLU A 104 24.39 -0.94 8.82
C GLU A 104 24.49 -1.90 7.63
N ILE A 105 23.38 -2.14 6.91
CA ILE A 105 23.37 -3.00 5.72
C ILE A 105 24.26 -2.41 4.61
N GLU A 106 24.21 -1.10 4.39
CA GLU A 106 25.05 -0.43 3.39
C GLU A 106 26.56 -0.56 3.70
N ARG A 107 26.95 -0.44 4.98
CA ARG A 107 28.35 -0.67 5.40
C ARG A 107 28.78 -2.11 5.16
N LYS A 108 27.92 -3.07 5.46
CA LYS A 108 28.22 -4.50 5.31
C LYS A 108 28.34 -4.93 3.85
N ILE A 109 27.54 -4.35 2.96
CA ILE A 109 27.68 -4.52 1.50
C ILE A 109 29.05 -4.01 1.03
N LEU A 110 29.45 -2.82 1.47
CA LEU A 110 30.77 -2.26 1.13
C LEU A 110 31.93 -3.13 1.62
N GLU A 111 31.81 -3.71 2.81
CA GLU A 111 32.80 -4.61 3.38
C GLU A 111 32.93 -5.91 2.57
N LEU A 112 31.79 -6.55 2.25
CA LEU A 112 31.76 -7.76 1.42
C LEU A 112 32.27 -7.48 0.00
N GLU A 113 31.94 -6.33 -0.59
CA GLU A 113 32.48 -5.92 -1.90
C GLU A 113 34.01 -5.76 -1.87
N ARG A 114 34.57 -5.30 -0.75
CA ARG A 114 36.02 -5.20 -0.56
C ARG A 114 36.65 -6.59 -0.39
N GLN A 115 36.05 -7.45 0.43
CA GLN A 115 36.52 -8.83 0.64
C GLN A 115 36.49 -9.63 -0.67
N LEU A 116 35.45 -9.49 -1.48
CA LEU A 116 35.32 -10.15 -2.78
C LEU A 116 36.43 -9.75 -3.78
N LYS A 117 36.96 -8.53 -3.66
CA LYS A 117 38.07 -8.04 -4.51
C LYS A 117 39.42 -8.63 -4.11
N THR A 118 39.58 -8.97 -2.84
CA THR A 118 40.83 -9.53 -2.28
C THR A 118 40.81 -11.04 -2.18
N GLU A 119 39.63 -11.67 -2.17
CA GLU A 119 39.47 -13.11 -2.03
C GLU A 119 39.85 -13.85 -3.33
N THR A 120 40.69 -14.86 -3.16
CA THR A 120 41.29 -15.64 -4.25
C THR A 120 40.74 -17.06 -4.29
N ASP A 121 40.21 -17.57 -3.17
CA ASP A 121 39.55 -18.87 -3.11
C ASP A 121 38.20 -18.84 -3.86
N PRO A 122 37.99 -19.68 -4.89
CA PRO A 122 36.74 -19.73 -5.64
C PRO A 122 35.52 -20.08 -4.78
N LEU A 123 35.66 -20.91 -3.75
CA LEU A 123 34.52 -21.35 -2.94
C LEU A 123 34.04 -20.24 -1.99
N GLU A 124 34.98 -19.59 -1.30
CA GLU A 124 34.67 -18.45 -0.42
C GLU A 124 34.19 -17.24 -1.20
N ARG A 125 34.71 -17.04 -2.41
CA ARG A 125 34.27 -15.97 -3.31
C ARG A 125 32.82 -16.17 -3.78
N GLU A 126 32.37 -17.41 -3.95
CA GLU A 126 30.96 -17.70 -4.28
C GLU A 126 30.04 -17.44 -3.08
N ARG A 127 30.43 -17.86 -1.87
CA ARG A 127 29.70 -17.54 -0.63
C ARG A 127 29.55 -16.04 -0.40
N LEU A 128 30.64 -15.29 -0.55
CA LEU A 128 30.65 -13.83 -0.42
C LEU A 128 29.74 -13.15 -1.45
N ARG A 129 29.62 -13.70 -2.67
CA ARG A 129 28.66 -13.20 -3.67
C ARG A 129 27.22 -13.44 -3.24
N GLU A 130 26.89 -14.65 -2.79
CA GLU A 130 25.53 -14.97 -2.34
C GLU A 130 25.09 -14.06 -1.20
N ASP A 131 25.95 -13.85 -0.20
CA ASP A 131 25.63 -12.99 0.95
C ASP A 131 25.48 -11.52 0.55
N LEU A 132 26.29 -11.06 -0.41
CA LEU A 132 26.17 -9.72 -0.97
C LEU A 132 24.85 -9.53 -1.73
N GLU A 133 24.43 -10.52 -2.53
CA GLU A 133 23.13 -10.46 -3.23
C GLU A 133 21.95 -10.45 -2.26
N ARG A 134 21.99 -11.28 -1.22
CA ARG A 134 20.98 -11.30 -0.15
C ARG A 134 20.87 -9.95 0.54
N LEU A 135 21.99 -9.32 0.88
CA LEU A 135 21.99 -8.00 1.52
C LEU A 135 21.51 -6.89 0.57
N LYS A 136 21.85 -6.94 -0.72
CA LYS A 136 21.32 -6.00 -1.72
C LYS A 136 19.81 -6.14 -1.87
N LEU A 137 19.29 -7.36 -1.88
CA LEU A 137 17.85 -7.63 -1.90
C LEU A 137 17.18 -7.09 -0.64
N ALA A 138 17.72 -7.39 0.54
CA ALA A 138 17.20 -6.88 1.82
C ALA A 138 17.18 -5.35 1.87
N LEU A 139 18.24 -4.69 1.37
CA LEU A 139 18.32 -3.23 1.28
C LEU A 139 17.26 -2.66 0.33
N ASN A 140 17.03 -3.30 -0.81
CA ASN A 140 16.01 -2.86 -1.77
C ASN A 140 14.60 -3.02 -1.19
N ILE A 141 14.32 -4.11 -0.47
CA ILE A 141 13.06 -4.32 0.25
C ILE A 141 12.88 -3.27 1.35
N LEU A 142 13.93 -2.99 2.13
CA LEU A 142 13.91 -1.96 3.17
C LEU A 142 13.66 -0.56 2.58
N LYS A 143 14.35 -0.20 1.48
CA LYS A 143 14.16 1.07 0.76
C LYS A 143 12.77 1.17 0.14
N ALA A 144 12.23 0.07 -0.38
CA ALA A 144 10.85 0.00 -0.87
C ALA A 144 9.84 0.16 0.28
N SER A 145 10.10 -0.46 1.43
CA SER A 145 9.31 -0.29 2.65
C SER A 145 9.34 1.15 3.18
N LEU A 146 10.50 1.81 3.13
CA LEU A 146 10.65 3.21 3.56
C LEU A 146 9.99 4.19 2.59
N ARG A 147 10.00 3.90 1.28
CA ARG A 147 9.37 4.73 0.24
C ARG A 147 7.88 4.46 0.05
N ALA A 148 7.44 3.23 0.34
CA ALA A 148 6.09 2.75 0.23
C ALA A 148 5.81 1.71 1.34
N PRO A 149 5.52 2.15 2.58
CA PRO A 149 5.20 1.26 3.70
C PRO A 149 3.96 0.36 3.44
N GLU A 150 3.25 0.65 2.36
CA GLU A 150 2.06 -0.03 1.86
C GLU A 150 2.35 -1.41 1.22
N LEU A 151 3.59 -1.71 0.81
CA LEU A 151 3.97 -2.99 0.18
C LEU A 151 4.16 -4.14 1.18
N LEU A 152 4.53 -3.84 2.43
CA LEU A 152 4.76 -4.86 3.45
C LEU A 152 3.48 -5.53 3.96
N VAL A 153 2.34 -4.82 3.90
CA VAL A 153 1.05 -5.38 4.31
C VAL A 153 0.63 -6.54 3.40
N GLY A 154 0.95 -6.48 2.11
CA GLY A 154 0.64 -7.56 1.17
C GLY A 154 1.48 -8.83 1.37
N VAL A 155 2.77 -8.69 1.70
CA VAL A 155 3.69 -9.83 1.85
C VAL A 155 3.56 -10.52 3.21
N LEU A 156 3.19 -9.78 4.27
CA LEU A 156 2.99 -10.36 5.61
C LEU A 156 1.64 -11.06 5.78
N LEU A 157 0.63 -10.73 4.96
CA LEU A 157 -0.68 -11.38 5.01
C LEU A 157 -0.68 -12.76 4.31
N ASP A 158 0.17 -12.98 3.31
CA ASP A 158 0.29 -14.26 2.61
C ASP A 158 1.11 -15.32 3.37
N SER A 159 1.86 -14.94 4.41
CA SER A 159 2.62 -15.89 5.25
C SER A 159 1.88 -16.31 6.52
N LEU A 160 0.67 -15.81 6.74
CA LEU A 160 -0.20 -16.10 7.89
C LEU A 160 -1.50 -16.83 7.50
N VAL A 161 -1.59 -17.33 6.27
CA VAL A 161 -2.70 -18.17 5.77
C VAL A 161 -2.17 -19.54 5.36
#